data_AF-A0A946AK62-F1
#
_entry.id   AF-A0A946AK62-F1
#
_cell.length_a   1.000
_cell.length_b   1.000
_cell.length_c   1.000
_cell.angle_alpha   90.00
_cell.angle_beta   90.00
_cell.angle_gamma   90.00
#
_symmetry.space_group_name_H-M   'P 1'
#
loop_
_entity.id
_entity.type
_entity.pdbx_description
1 polymer ?
#
loop_
_entity_poly.entity_id
_entity_poly.type
_entity_poly.pdbx_seq_one_letter_code
_entity_poly.pdbx_strand_id
1 'polypeptide(L)'
;MLDKPEKGIELTNPLPLPGNMDAVVSGWDRWHDAADRNDDDELRSFITYCSNEDALKSLLDGIFGNSPFLSHTLINDWQFSRLVVEEGPKSAFNGIIETVSNPMLIAEDQASLMKELRIARRRCAFAIALADLTGQWPLAETIEALS
;
A
#
# COMPACT_ATOMS: atom_id res chain seq x y z
N MET A 1 3.22 -15.99 -21.25
CA MET A 1 2.36 -14.82 -21.56
C MET A 1 2.98 -13.68 -20.77
N LEU A 2 3.72 -12.79 -21.42
CA LEU A 2 4.39 -11.68 -20.73
C LEU A 2 3.30 -10.70 -20.31
N ASP A 3 2.97 -10.67 -19.02
CA ASP A 3 2.13 -9.62 -18.45
C ASP A 3 2.77 -8.28 -18.82
N LYS A 4 1.99 -7.40 -19.43
CA LYS A 4 2.42 -6.01 -19.61
C LYS A 4 2.66 -5.42 -18.21
N PRO A 5 3.68 -4.58 -18.01
CA PRO A 5 3.78 -3.83 -16.76
C PRO A 5 2.47 -3.06 -16.56
N GLU A 6 1.82 -3.25 -15.41
CA GLU A 6 0.70 -2.41 -15.00
C GLU A 6 1.17 -0.96 -15.04
N LYS A 7 0.35 -0.06 -15.57
CA LYS A 7 0.61 1.38 -15.48
C LYS A 7 0.01 1.87 -14.16
N GLY A 8 0.73 1.72 -13.07
CA GLY A 8 0.33 2.25 -11.76
C GLY A 8 -1.06 1.80 -11.30
N ILE A 9 -1.58 2.50 -10.30
CA ILE A 9 -2.93 2.26 -9.81
C ILE A 9 -3.98 2.87 -10.75
N GLU A 10 -4.95 2.07 -11.17
CA GLU A 10 -6.06 2.50 -12.02
C GLU A 10 -7.29 2.81 -11.17
N LEU A 11 -7.68 4.08 -11.13
CA LEU A 11 -8.78 4.57 -10.29
C LEU A 11 -10.05 4.81 -11.11
N THR A 12 -10.47 3.78 -11.84
CA THR A 12 -11.61 3.87 -12.78
C THR A 12 -12.94 3.39 -12.17
N ASN A 13 -12.88 2.70 -11.03
CA ASN A 13 -14.05 2.23 -10.29
C ASN A 13 -14.49 3.23 -9.21
N PRO A 14 -15.77 3.18 -8.77
CA PRO A 14 -16.23 3.98 -7.64
C PRO A 14 -15.40 3.66 -6.39
N LEU A 15 -14.66 4.65 -5.91
CA LEU A 15 -13.81 4.50 -4.74
C LEU A 15 -14.66 4.49 -3.44
N PRO A 16 -14.20 3.77 -2.40
CA PRO A 16 -14.94 3.67 -1.14
C PRO A 16 -15.10 5.05 -0.50
N LEU A 17 -16.33 5.38 -0.12
CA LEU A 17 -16.59 6.56 0.70
C LEU A 17 -16.03 6.35 2.12
N PRO A 18 -15.46 7.38 2.76
CA PRO A 18 -14.98 7.27 4.13
C PRO A 18 -16.14 7.05 5.11
N GLY A 19 -16.10 5.94 5.86
CA GLY A 19 -17.10 5.65 6.91
C GLY A 19 -16.90 6.45 8.20
N ASN A 20 -15.71 7.01 8.42
CA ASN A 20 -15.38 7.83 9.59
C ASN A 20 -14.49 9.01 9.19
N MET A 21 -15.07 10.22 9.17
CA MET A 21 -14.37 11.45 8.79
C MET A 21 -13.30 11.87 9.81
N ASP A 22 -13.49 11.62 11.11
CA ASP A 22 -12.48 11.94 12.12
C ASP A 22 -11.22 11.09 11.93
N ALA A 23 -11.40 9.83 11.49
CA ALA A 23 -10.30 8.95 11.13
C ALA A 23 -9.57 9.40 9.86
N VAL A 24 -10.28 10.00 8.89
CA VAL A 24 -9.68 10.64 7.70
C VAL A 24 -8.78 11.80 8.11
N VAL A 25 -9.31 12.75 8.87
CA VAL A 25 -8.55 13.92 9.36
C VAL A 25 -7.32 13.46 10.13
N SER A 26 -7.52 12.57 11.11
CA SER A 26 -6.42 12.03 11.90
C SER A 26 -5.40 11.23 11.05
N GLY A 27 -5.84 10.63 9.95
CA GLY A 27 -4.99 9.89 9.02
C GLY A 27 -4.01 10.80 8.30
N TRP A 28 -4.54 11.86 7.68
CA TRP A 28 -3.75 12.88 7.01
C TRP A 28 -2.81 13.62 7.98
N ASP A 29 -3.31 14.02 9.14
CA ASP A 29 -2.50 14.69 10.16
C ASP A 29 -1.31 13.82 10.57
N ARG A 30 -1.54 12.54 10.87
CA ARG A 30 -0.46 11.61 11.21
C ARG A 30 0.56 11.42 10.10
N TRP A 31 0.12 11.49 8.84
CA TRP A 31 1.02 11.28 7.70
C TRP A 31 1.90 12.51 7.48
N HIS A 32 1.32 13.72 7.56
CA HIS A 32 2.07 14.97 7.57
C HIS A 32 3.05 15.05 8.75
N ASP A 33 2.58 14.73 9.96
CA ASP A 33 3.42 14.64 11.16
C ASP A 33 4.61 13.68 10.98
N ALA A 34 4.40 12.55 10.29
CA ALA A 34 5.47 11.60 10.02
C ALA A 34 6.53 12.19 9.10
N ALA A 35 6.14 12.96 8.09
CA ALA A 35 7.07 13.65 7.20
C ALA A 35 7.87 14.73 7.95
N ASP A 36 7.20 15.51 8.81
CA ASP A 36 7.82 16.59 9.56
C ASP A 36 8.78 16.09 10.64
N ARG A 37 8.41 15.04 11.39
CA ARG A 37 9.27 14.46 12.43
C ARG A 37 10.56 13.88 11.89
N ASN A 38 10.55 13.39 10.65
CA ASN A 38 11.72 12.77 10.01
C ASN A 38 12.46 13.72 9.07
N ASP A 39 11.99 14.96 8.91
CA ASP A 39 12.48 15.92 7.92
C ASP A 39 12.54 15.32 6.50
N ASP A 40 11.51 14.58 6.14
CA ASP A 40 11.45 13.77 4.91
C ASP A 40 10.74 14.52 3.78
N ASP A 41 11.54 15.19 2.95
CA ASP A 41 11.06 15.97 1.80
C ASP A 41 10.42 15.10 0.70
N GLU A 42 10.85 13.84 0.55
CA GLU A 42 10.25 12.93 -0.43
C GLU A 42 8.85 12.54 0.01
N LEU A 43 8.67 12.22 1.29
CA LEU A 43 7.37 11.94 1.86
C LEU A 43 6.45 13.17 1.77
N ARG A 44 6.93 14.38 2.13
CA ARG A 44 6.16 15.62 1.96
C ARG A 44 5.68 15.82 0.53
N SER A 45 6.57 15.57 -0.44
CA SER A 45 6.24 15.69 -1.87
C SER A 45 5.19 14.67 -2.29
N PHE A 46 5.31 13.42 -1.82
CA PHE A 46 4.35 12.36 -2.13
C PHE A 46 2.97 12.65 -1.51
N ILE A 47 2.91 13.09 -0.25
CA ILE A 47 1.66 13.50 0.40
C ILE A 47 0.99 14.63 -0.39
N THR A 48 1.77 15.63 -0.82
CA THR A 48 1.27 16.75 -1.62
C THR A 48 0.71 16.28 -2.96
N TYR A 49 1.39 15.35 -3.64
CA TYR A 49 0.90 14.74 -4.88
C TYR A 49 -0.43 14.04 -4.65
N CYS A 50 -0.54 13.17 -3.64
CA CYS A 50 -1.76 12.43 -3.33
C CYS A 50 -2.93 13.35 -2.94
N SER A 51 -2.66 14.46 -2.26
CA SER A 51 -3.70 15.43 -1.86
C SER A 51 -4.25 16.25 -3.03
N ASN A 52 -3.47 16.44 -4.10
CA ASN A 52 -3.84 17.26 -5.25
C ASN A 52 -4.46 16.46 -6.40
N GLU A 53 -4.47 15.13 -6.31
CA GLU A 53 -5.09 14.26 -7.30
C GLU A 53 -6.39 13.69 -6.70
N ASP A 54 -7.54 14.10 -7.25
CA ASP A 54 -8.86 13.88 -6.62
C ASP A 54 -9.18 12.39 -6.40
N ALA A 55 -8.77 11.52 -7.33
CA ALA A 55 -9.05 10.10 -7.25
C ALA A 55 -8.17 9.43 -6.18
N LEU A 56 -6.87 9.73 -6.14
CA LEU A 56 -5.94 9.26 -5.11
C LEU A 56 -6.38 9.77 -3.75
N LYS A 57 -6.71 11.06 -3.63
CA LYS A 57 -7.23 11.61 -2.39
C LYS A 57 -8.49 10.86 -1.93
N SER A 58 -9.42 10.59 -2.84
CA SER A 58 -10.65 9.84 -2.52
C SER A 58 -10.36 8.41 -2.06
N LEU A 59 -9.39 7.73 -2.69
CA LEU A 59 -8.95 6.39 -2.27
C LEU A 59 -8.34 6.44 -0.86
N LEU A 60 -7.46 7.41 -0.60
CA LEU A 60 -6.80 7.55 0.69
C LEU A 60 -7.78 7.95 1.80
N ASP A 61 -8.72 8.84 1.53
CA ASP A 61 -9.82 9.15 2.44
C ASP A 61 -10.62 7.87 2.76
N GLY A 62 -10.96 7.08 1.74
CA GLY A 62 -11.60 5.79 1.91
C GLY A 62 -10.79 4.82 2.77
N ILE A 63 -9.47 4.75 2.59
CA ILE A 63 -8.57 3.92 3.40
C ILE A 63 -8.55 4.40 4.86
N PHE A 64 -8.33 5.71 5.09
CA PHE A 64 -8.27 6.29 6.42
C PHE A 64 -9.59 6.17 7.18
N GLY A 65 -10.71 6.35 6.49
CA GLY A 65 -12.04 6.30 7.07
C GLY A 65 -12.54 4.88 7.37
N ASN A 66 -12.02 3.85 6.70
CA ASN A 66 -12.57 2.50 6.78
C ASN A 66 -11.61 1.44 7.35
N SER A 67 -10.28 1.65 7.28
CA SER A 67 -9.32 0.60 7.68
C SER A 67 -8.11 1.15 8.43
N PRO A 68 -8.09 1.03 9.78
CA PRO A 68 -6.92 1.36 10.59
C PRO A 68 -5.68 0.53 10.21
N PHE A 69 -5.86 -0.71 9.75
CA PHE A 69 -4.77 -1.57 9.31
C PHE A 69 -4.10 -1.06 8.02
N LEU A 70 -4.89 -0.70 7.01
CA LEU A 70 -4.36 -0.15 5.76
C LEU A 70 -3.75 1.24 6.01
N SER A 71 -4.41 2.07 6.82
CA SER A 71 -3.88 3.37 7.26
C SER A 71 -2.52 3.24 7.93
N HIS A 72 -2.36 2.25 8.82
CA HIS A 72 -1.09 2.00 9.49
C HIS A 72 0.00 1.61 8.50
N THR A 73 -0.32 0.78 7.50
CA THR A 73 0.64 0.36 6.48
C THR A 73 1.03 1.51 5.56
N LEU A 74 0.04 2.31 5.12
CA LEU A 74 0.23 3.50 4.30
C LEU A 74 1.22 4.50 4.94
N ILE A 75 1.06 4.75 6.24
CA ILE A 75 1.87 5.75 6.96
C ILE A 75 3.26 5.21 7.31
N ASN A 76 3.35 3.99 7.85
CA ASN A 76 4.61 3.47 8.40
C ASN A 76 5.50 2.78 7.35
N ASP A 77 4.95 2.47 6.18
CA ASP A 77 5.64 1.83 5.06
C ASP A 77 5.36 2.63 3.78
N TRP A 78 5.57 3.95 3.86
CA TRP A 78 5.14 4.89 2.84
C TRP A 78 5.87 4.66 1.50
N GLN A 79 7.12 4.22 1.52
CA GLN A 79 7.86 3.89 0.29
C GLN A 79 7.21 2.72 -0.45
N PHE A 80 6.80 1.67 0.28
CA PHE A 80 6.07 0.57 -0.32
C PHE A 80 4.69 1.02 -0.81
N SER A 81 4.02 1.86 -0.05
CA SER A 81 2.69 2.36 -0.44
C SER A 81 2.76 3.23 -1.69
N ARG A 82 3.81 4.05 -1.81
CA ARG A 82 4.14 4.79 -3.04
C ARG A 82 4.41 3.86 -4.20
N LEU A 83 5.20 2.81 -4.00
CA LEU A 83 5.45 1.79 -5.04
C LEU A 83 4.14 1.17 -5.55
N VAL A 84 3.21 0.82 -4.66
CA VAL A 84 1.90 0.26 -5.07
C VAL A 84 1.09 1.27 -5.89
N VAL A 85 1.14 2.55 -5.53
CA VAL A 85 0.45 3.63 -6.27
C VAL A 85 1.08 3.85 -7.66
N GLU A 86 2.41 3.90 -7.73
CA GLU A 86 3.15 4.23 -8.96
C GLU A 86 3.28 3.05 -9.94
N GLU A 87 3.48 1.83 -9.43
CA GLU A 87 3.74 0.62 -10.22
C GLU A 87 2.57 -0.37 -10.25
N GLY A 88 1.55 -0.15 -9.42
CA GLY A 88 0.37 -1.00 -9.33
C GLY A 88 0.51 -2.15 -8.31
N PRO A 89 -0.62 -2.70 -7.86
CA PRO A 89 -0.64 -3.73 -6.83
C PRO A 89 -0.02 -5.05 -7.29
N LYS A 90 -0.10 -5.41 -8.58
CA LYS A 90 0.47 -6.67 -9.09
C LYS A 90 1.99 -6.64 -9.11
N SER A 91 2.56 -5.55 -9.61
CA SER A 91 4.00 -5.33 -9.63
C SER A 91 4.57 -5.37 -8.21
N ALA A 92 3.94 -4.62 -7.30
CA ALA A 92 4.35 -4.58 -5.90
C ALA A 92 4.22 -5.94 -5.20
N PHE A 93 3.13 -6.69 -5.44
CA PHE A 93 2.95 -8.03 -4.87
C PHE A 93 4.02 -9.01 -5.35
N ASN A 94 4.29 -9.05 -6.66
CA ASN A 94 5.32 -9.92 -7.22
C ASN A 94 6.70 -9.61 -6.63
N GLY A 95 7.04 -8.34 -6.45
CA GLY A 95 8.30 -7.94 -5.80
C GLY A 95 8.43 -8.43 -4.35
N ILE A 96 7.32 -8.53 -3.60
CA ILE A 96 7.33 -9.13 -2.26
C ILE A 96 7.64 -10.63 -2.36
N ILE A 97 6.97 -11.35 -3.26
CA ILE A 97 7.17 -12.79 -3.46
C ILE A 97 8.62 -13.09 -3.85
N GLU A 98 9.20 -12.29 -4.74
CA GLU A 98 10.62 -12.41 -5.09
C GLU A 98 11.54 -12.19 -3.89
N THR A 99 11.24 -11.18 -3.07
CA THR A 99 12.02 -10.88 -1.86
C THR A 99 12.01 -12.05 -0.87
N VAL A 100 10.83 -12.61 -0.56
CA VAL A 100 10.72 -13.70 0.41
C VAL A 100 11.19 -15.05 -0.14
N SER A 101 11.20 -15.22 -1.46
CA SER A 101 11.71 -16.42 -2.12
C SER A 101 13.23 -16.43 -2.24
N ASN A 102 13.90 -15.32 -1.92
CA ASN A 102 15.36 -15.22 -2.00
C ASN A 102 16.02 -16.15 -0.96
N PRO A 103 16.80 -17.17 -1.39
CA PRO A 103 17.46 -18.09 -0.47
C PRO A 103 18.44 -17.41 0.50
N MET A 104 18.96 -16.23 0.15
CA MET A 104 19.84 -15.45 1.02
C MET A 104 19.12 -14.90 2.26
N LEU A 105 17.79 -14.73 2.20
CA LEU A 105 16.99 -14.30 3.35
C LEU A 105 17.00 -15.35 4.48
N ILE A 106 17.19 -16.62 4.13
CA ILE A 106 17.22 -17.76 5.06
C ILE A 106 18.61 -17.88 5.74
N ALA A 107 19.64 -17.28 5.15
CA ALA A 107 21.00 -17.30 5.70
C ALA A 107 21.19 -16.31 6.87
N GLU A 108 20.24 -15.39 7.08
CA GLU A 108 20.19 -14.48 8.22
C GLU A 108 19.54 -15.18 9.42
N ASP A 109 19.87 -14.74 10.65
CA ASP A 109 19.35 -15.37 11.86
C ASP A 109 17.80 -15.41 11.89
N GLN A 110 17.26 -16.35 12.68
CA GLN A 110 15.81 -16.59 12.74
C GLN A 110 14.99 -15.35 13.11
N ALA A 111 15.53 -14.40 13.88
CA ALA A 111 14.80 -13.21 14.29
C ALA A 111 14.65 -12.22 13.12
N SER A 112 15.71 -12.05 12.33
CA SER A 112 15.72 -11.26 11.11
C SER A 112 14.76 -11.84 10.06
N LEU A 113 14.81 -13.15 9.83
CA LEU A 113 13.85 -13.84 8.93
C LEU A 113 12.39 -13.63 9.36
N MET A 114 12.09 -13.81 10.65
CA MET A 114 10.73 -13.62 11.17
C MET A 114 10.26 -12.16 11.10
N LYS A 115 11.17 -11.19 11.15
CA LYS A 115 10.83 -9.78 10.94
C LYS A 115 10.46 -9.53 9.48
N GLU A 116 11.27 -10.00 8.54
CA GLU A 116 11.03 -9.82 7.11
C GLU A 116 9.74 -10.50 6.64
N LEU A 117 9.44 -11.70 7.14
CA LEU A 117 8.17 -12.38 6.85
C LEU A 117 6.94 -11.60 7.37
N ARG A 118 7.05 -10.93 8.52
CA ARG A 118 5.96 -10.07 9.04
C ARG A 118 5.77 -8.82 8.20
N ILE A 119 6.86 -8.22 7.72
CA ILE A 119 6.81 -7.07 6.81
C ILE A 119 6.17 -7.48 5.49
N ALA A 120 6.65 -8.57 4.88
CA ALA A 120 6.10 -9.13 3.65
C ALA A 120 4.61 -9.42 3.76
N ARG A 121 4.17 -10.08 4.84
CA ARG A 121 2.73 -10.34 5.06
C ARG A 121 1.89 -9.07 5.11
N ARG A 122 2.36 -8.02 5.81
CA ARG A 122 1.66 -6.74 5.89
C ARG A 122 1.57 -6.08 4.51
N ARG A 123 2.68 -6.06 3.76
CA ARG A 123 2.75 -5.49 2.42
C ARG A 123 1.87 -6.25 1.42
N CYS A 124 1.83 -7.58 1.48
CA CYS A 124 0.91 -8.40 0.66
C CYS A 124 -0.54 -8.03 0.93
N ALA A 125 -0.93 -7.99 2.21
CA ALA A 125 -2.30 -7.62 2.58
C ALA A 125 -2.68 -6.21 2.09
N PHE A 126 -1.73 -5.26 2.10
CA PHE A 126 -1.95 -3.93 1.56
C PHE A 126 -2.11 -3.94 0.03
N ALA A 127 -1.19 -4.58 -0.71
CA ALA A 127 -1.27 -4.66 -2.17
C ALA A 127 -2.56 -5.35 -2.65
N ILE A 128 -2.93 -6.47 -2.02
CA ILE A 128 -4.18 -7.20 -2.31
C ILE A 128 -5.40 -6.31 -2.03
N ALA A 129 -5.42 -5.62 -0.88
CA ALA A 129 -6.54 -4.75 -0.53
C ALA A 129 -6.67 -3.57 -1.51
N LEU A 130 -5.56 -2.99 -1.98
CA LEU A 130 -5.62 -1.94 -2.99
C LEU A 130 -6.15 -2.49 -4.32
N ALA A 131 -5.70 -3.66 -4.74
CA ALA A 131 -6.22 -4.31 -5.94
C ALA A 131 -7.73 -4.59 -5.89
N ASP A 132 -8.23 -5.01 -4.73
CA ASP A 132 -9.66 -5.24 -4.48
C ASP A 132 -10.45 -3.93 -4.50
N LEU A 133 -9.97 -2.90 -3.80
CA LEU A 133 -10.63 -1.59 -3.73
C LEU A 133 -10.68 -0.87 -5.08
N THR A 134 -9.67 -1.05 -5.93
CA THR A 134 -9.62 -0.46 -7.27
C THR A 134 -10.25 -1.35 -8.34
N GLY A 135 -10.52 -2.62 -8.01
CA GLY A 135 -11.02 -3.63 -8.93
C GLY A 135 -10.04 -4.00 -10.05
N GLN A 136 -8.74 -3.79 -9.84
CA GLN A 136 -7.69 -4.15 -10.79
C GLN A 136 -7.46 -5.65 -10.85
N TRP A 137 -7.74 -6.39 -9.76
CA TRP A 137 -7.68 -7.85 -9.76
C TRP A 137 -9.07 -8.47 -9.84
N PRO A 138 -9.26 -9.54 -10.63
CA PRO A 138 -10.44 -10.38 -10.51
C PRO A 138 -10.55 -10.94 -9.09
N LEU A 139 -11.77 -11.02 -8.54
CA LEU A 139 -12.02 -11.55 -7.19
C LEU A 139 -11.37 -12.92 -6.93
N ALA A 140 -11.29 -13.78 -7.94
CA ALA A 140 -10.61 -15.07 -7.85
C ALA A 140 -9.11 -14.92 -7.53
N GLU A 141 -8.42 -13.96 -8.16
CA GLU A 141 -7.01 -13.65 -7.94
C GLU A 141 -6.79 -13.04 -6.54
N THR A 142 -7.72 -12.19 -6.08
CA THR A 142 -7.71 -11.65 -4.70
C THR A 142 -7.84 -12.76 -3.65
N ILE A 143 -8.76 -13.72 -3.85
CA ILE A 143 -8.97 -14.83 -2.91
C ILE A 143 -7.78 -15.79 -2.90
N GLU A 144 -7.21 -16.10 -4.07
CA GLU A 144 -6.02 -16.94 -4.20
C GLU A 144 -4.82 -16.32 -3.46
N ALA A 145 -4.60 -15.02 -3.62
CA ALA A 145 -3.49 -14.31 -2.97
C ALA A 145 -3.60 -14.24 -1.43
N LEU A 146 -4.77 -14.49 -0.85
CA LEU A 146 -5.02 -14.51 0.60
C LEU A 146 -4.83 -15.89 1.25
N SER A 147 -4.71 -16.96 0.46
CA SER A 147 -4.64 -18.36 0.92
C SER A 147 -3.20 -18.83 1.16
#